data_AF-A0A3D3QNE5-F1
#
_entry.id   AF-A0A3D3QNE5-F1
#
_cell.length_a   1.000
_cell.length_b   1.000
_cell.length_c   1.000
_cell.angle_alpha   90.00
_cell.angle_beta   90.00
_cell.angle_gamma   90.00
#
_symmetry.space_group_name_H-M   'P 1'
#
loop_
_entity.id
_entity.type
_entity.pdbx_description
1 polymer ?
#
loop_
_entity_poly.entity_id
_entity_poly.type
_entity_poly.pdbx_seq_one_letter_code
_entity_poly.pdbx_strand_id
1 'polypeptide(L)'
;YAAATQAGFNVDNRNRVFELVQEGLTAEEVILRVTDPNWDDQLERRQYGVVTMHDGLVNVAGYTTPLRQGTSTDNDGSTRYAGVMADASNGVSSQGNTLESSEVVSAPLDAYRWDDPAGFNWLSDRLMRALEAGSVAGGDVRCNDDSIRQTASMAVILVARGQDAPYATESIGMTDAGTPNAPWLAISVATERMAENPLLELRRQYDEWRRTASIDG
;
A
#
# COMPACT_ATOMS: atom_id res chain seq x y z
N TYR A 1 -13.16 3.90 1.64
CA TYR A 1 -12.52 3.53 0.37
C TYR A 1 -11.05 3.90 0.44
N ALA A 2 -10.20 3.20 -0.30
CA ALA A 2 -8.76 3.43 -0.36
C ALA A 2 -8.22 2.94 -1.71
N ALA A 3 -7.13 3.52 -2.19
CA ALA A 3 -6.43 3.04 -3.37
C ALA A 3 -4.92 3.27 -3.26
N ALA A 4 -4.15 2.38 -3.89
CA ALA A 4 -2.70 2.47 -4.03
C ALA A 4 -2.33 2.39 -5.51
N THR A 5 -1.65 3.43 -6.01
CA THR A 5 -1.16 3.51 -7.39
C THR A 5 0.37 3.47 -7.38
N GLN A 6 0.96 2.45 -8.00
CA GLN A 6 2.40 2.21 -7.93
C GLN A 6 2.94 1.63 -9.24
N ALA A 7 4.26 1.39 -9.27
CA ALA A 7 5.04 1.01 -10.44
C ALA A 7 4.96 2.07 -11.56
N GLY A 8 6.11 2.68 -11.87
CA GLY A 8 6.14 3.84 -12.77
C GLY A 8 5.15 4.92 -12.35
N PHE A 9 5.21 5.37 -11.09
CA PHE A 9 4.24 6.32 -10.52
C PHE A 9 3.99 7.51 -11.45
N ASN A 10 2.71 7.82 -11.64
CA ASN A 10 2.23 8.93 -12.44
C ASN A 10 1.08 9.59 -11.67
N VAL A 11 1.19 10.91 -11.45
CA VAL A 11 0.23 11.65 -10.63
C VAL A 11 -1.15 11.76 -11.28
N ASP A 12 -1.22 11.83 -12.61
CA ASP A 12 -2.49 11.92 -13.35
C ASP A 12 -3.26 10.60 -13.24
N ASN A 13 -2.58 9.47 -13.31
CA ASN A 13 -3.18 8.16 -13.04
C ASN A 13 -3.71 8.05 -11.61
N ARG A 14 -2.93 8.53 -10.62
CA ARG A 14 -3.37 8.59 -9.23
C ARG A 14 -4.62 9.47 -9.07
N ASN A 15 -4.63 10.65 -9.70
CA ASN A 15 -5.75 11.58 -9.68
C ASN A 15 -6.99 10.94 -10.33
N ARG A 16 -6.81 10.21 -11.44
CA ARG A 16 -7.91 9.51 -12.10
C ARG A 16 -8.54 8.43 -11.23
N VAL A 17 -7.73 7.62 -10.56
CA VAL A 17 -8.23 6.65 -9.56
C VAL A 17 -9.01 7.38 -8.46
N PHE A 18 -8.46 8.48 -7.94
CA PHE A 18 -9.10 9.27 -6.89
C PHE A 18 -10.47 9.83 -7.31
N GLU A 19 -10.58 10.39 -8.51
CA GLU A 19 -11.86 10.86 -9.09
C GLU A 19 -12.89 9.72 -9.20
N LEU A 20 -12.51 8.59 -9.79
CA LEU A 20 -13.42 7.46 -10.02
C LEU A 20 -13.92 6.85 -8.69
N VAL A 21 -13.07 6.79 -7.68
CA VAL A 21 -13.47 6.35 -6.33
C VAL A 21 -14.45 7.35 -5.69
N GLN A 22 -14.25 8.65 -5.90
CA GLN A 22 -15.19 9.68 -5.41
C GLN A 22 -16.53 9.68 -6.15
N GLU A 23 -16.54 9.33 -7.43
CA GLU A 23 -17.75 9.11 -8.22
C GLU A 23 -18.55 7.88 -7.73
N GLY A 24 -17.97 7.09 -6.82
CA GLY A 24 -18.63 5.96 -6.16
C GLY A 24 -18.52 4.64 -6.90
N LEU A 25 -17.65 4.52 -7.90
CA LEU A 25 -17.50 3.28 -8.67
C LEU A 25 -17.05 2.08 -7.81
N THR A 26 -17.40 0.88 -8.26
CA THR A 26 -16.82 -0.37 -7.73
C THR A 26 -15.31 -0.44 -8.02
N ALA A 27 -14.57 -1.23 -7.24
CA ALA A 27 -13.13 -1.35 -7.41
C ALA A 27 -12.78 -1.89 -8.82
N GLU A 28 -13.58 -2.82 -9.33
CA GLU A 28 -13.45 -3.44 -10.65
C GLU A 28 -13.68 -2.41 -11.76
N GLU A 29 -14.69 -1.55 -11.63
CA GLU A 29 -14.94 -0.47 -12.58
C GLU A 29 -13.81 0.56 -12.57
N VAL A 30 -13.28 0.91 -11.39
CA VAL A 30 -12.11 1.80 -11.28
C VAL A 30 -10.93 1.18 -12.04
N ILE A 31 -10.59 -0.09 -11.76
CA ILE A 31 -9.51 -0.79 -12.47
C ILE A 31 -9.74 -0.78 -13.98
N LEU A 32 -10.94 -1.17 -14.44
CA LEU A 32 -11.28 -1.21 -15.87
C LEU A 32 -11.03 0.13 -16.56
N ARG A 33 -11.41 1.25 -15.91
CA ARG A 33 -11.25 2.60 -16.46
C ARG A 33 -9.80 3.07 -16.51
N VAL A 34 -9.02 2.80 -15.46
CA VAL A 34 -7.62 3.25 -15.41
C VAL A 34 -6.67 2.34 -16.18
N THR A 35 -7.13 1.14 -16.55
CA THR A 35 -6.43 0.22 -17.46
C THR A 35 -6.89 0.30 -18.91
N ASP A 36 -7.69 1.31 -19.28
CA ASP A 36 -8.03 1.55 -20.69
C ASP A 36 -6.77 2.06 -21.43
N PRO A 37 -6.31 1.39 -22.50
CA PRO A 37 -5.14 1.82 -23.25
C PRO A 37 -5.32 3.18 -23.96
N ASN A 38 -6.55 3.68 -24.11
CA ASN A 38 -6.80 5.04 -24.58
C ASN A 38 -6.54 6.09 -23.49
N TRP A 39 -6.50 5.68 -22.23
CA TRP A 39 -6.20 6.53 -21.09
C TRP A 39 -4.71 6.49 -20.72
N ASP A 40 -4.14 5.29 -20.58
CA ASP A 40 -2.74 5.10 -20.21
C ASP A 40 -2.05 4.21 -21.24
N ASP A 41 -1.08 4.76 -21.97
CA ASP A 41 -0.31 4.04 -22.98
C ASP A 41 0.90 3.29 -22.41
N GLN A 42 1.06 3.32 -21.09
CA GLN A 42 2.18 2.73 -20.35
C GLN A 42 1.70 1.70 -19.31
N LEU A 43 0.59 1.01 -19.58
CA LEU A 43 0.02 -0.02 -18.70
C LEU A 43 1.01 -1.11 -18.32
N GLU A 44 2.00 -1.38 -19.18
CA GLU A 44 3.07 -2.33 -18.91
C GLU A 44 3.92 -1.95 -17.69
N ARG A 45 3.82 -0.70 -17.22
CA ARG A 45 4.57 -0.18 -16.08
C ARG A 45 3.75 -0.08 -14.81
N ARG A 46 2.44 -0.35 -14.84
CA ARG A 46 1.52 0.02 -13.76
C ARG A 46 1.16 -1.13 -12.83
N GLN A 47 0.77 -0.74 -11.62
CA GLN A 47 0.14 -1.59 -10.64
C GLN A 47 -0.85 -0.77 -9.78
N TYR A 48 -2.04 -1.31 -9.56
CA TYR A 48 -3.14 -0.63 -8.86
C TYR A 48 -3.80 -1.57 -7.86
N GLY A 49 -4.14 -1.08 -6.68
CA GLY A 49 -4.97 -1.77 -5.70
C GLY A 49 -6.06 -0.83 -5.25
N VAL A 50 -7.32 -1.27 -5.27
CA VAL A 50 -8.48 -0.43 -4.98
C VAL A 50 -9.44 -1.18 -4.06
N VAL A 51 -9.90 -0.48 -3.02
CA VAL A 51 -10.94 -0.93 -2.10
C VAL A 51 -12.04 0.13 -2.09
N THR A 52 -13.24 -0.22 -2.55
CA THR A 52 -14.41 0.66 -2.50
C THR A 52 -15.57 0.03 -1.73
N MET A 53 -16.58 0.85 -1.46
CA MET A 53 -17.86 0.39 -0.93
C MET A 53 -18.96 0.96 -1.82
N HIS A 54 -19.77 0.10 -2.40
CA HIS A 54 -20.88 0.45 -3.29
C HIS A 54 -22.13 -0.28 -2.82
N ASP A 55 -23.24 0.43 -2.60
CA ASP A 55 -24.49 -0.12 -2.06
C ASP A 55 -24.32 -0.94 -0.76
N GLY A 56 -23.39 -0.52 0.10
CA GLY A 56 -23.09 -1.20 1.36
C GLY A 56 -22.26 -2.50 1.21
N LEU A 57 -21.81 -2.82 0.00
CA LEU A 57 -20.94 -3.96 -0.29
C LEU A 57 -19.50 -3.49 -0.49
N VAL A 58 -18.56 -4.21 0.11
CA VAL A 58 -17.12 -3.99 -0.08
C VAL A 58 -16.69 -4.64 -1.39
N ASN A 59 -16.02 -3.87 -2.24
CA ASN A 59 -15.42 -4.34 -3.49
C ASN A 59 -13.91 -4.13 -3.43
N VAL A 60 -13.15 -5.11 -3.91
CA VAL A 60 -11.69 -5.06 -3.91
C VAL A 60 -11.17 -5.60 -5.24
N ALA A 61 -10.39 -4.77 -5.92
CA ALA A 61 -9.77 -5.14 -7.18
C ALA A 61 -8.32 -4.70 -7.21
N GLY A 62 -7.51 -5.46 -7.94
CA GLY A 62 -6.10 -5.19 -8.13
C GLY A 62 -5.68 -5.46 -9.56
N TYR A 63 -4.68 -4.74 -10.02
CA TYR A 63 -4.07 -4.91 -11.32
C TYR A 63 -2.56 -4.92 -11.16
N THR A 64 -1.93 -5.96 -11.66
CA THR A 64 -0.50 -5.98 -11.99
C THR A 64 -0.41 -6.24 -13.47
N THR A 65 0.41 -5.46 -14.19
CA THR A 65 0.60 -5.72 -15.63
C THR A 65 0.89 -7.20 -15.91
N PRO A 66 0.19 -7.84 -16.86
CA PRO A 66 0.44 -9.23 -17.24
C PRO A 66 1.90 -9.50 -17.65
N LEU A 67 2.61 -8.47 -18.13
CA LEU A 67 4.01 -8.57 -18.56
C LEU A 67 5.00 -8.74 -17.41
N ARG A 68 4.62 -8.37 -16.18
CA ARG A 68 5.49 -8.53 -14.99
C ARG A 68 4.90 -9.43 -13.91
N GLN A 69 3.66 -9.90 -14.07
CA GLN A 69 3.00 -10.73 -13.06
C GLN A 69 3.73 -12.06 -12.87
N GLY A 70 3.95 -12.43 -11.61
CA GLY A 70 4.70 -13.62 -11.22
C GLY A 70 6.18 -13.33 -11.04
N THR A 71 6.99 -14.38 -11.20
CA THR A 71 8.44 -14.30 -11.10
C THR A 71 9.05 -14.00 -12.46
N SER A 72 9.88 -12.96 -12.53
CA SER A 72 10.64 -12.59 -13.72
C SER A 72 12.12 -12.41 -13.40
N THR A 73 12.98 -12.65 -14.39
CA THR A 73 14.41 -12.33 -14.31
C THR A 73 14.68 -11.04 -15.07
N ASP A 74 15.25 -10.05 -14.40
CA ASP A 74 15.64 -8.78 -15.01
C ASP A 74 16.94 -8.91 -15.82
N ASN A 75 17.27 -7.88 -16.61
CA ASN A 75 18.46 -7.87 -17.47
C ASN A 75 19.78 -8.00 -16.71
N ASP A 76 19.78 -7.69 -15.41
CA ASP A 76 20.93 -7.86 -14.51
C ASP A 76 21.06 -9.29 -13.96
N GLY A 77 20.17 -10.21 -14.35
CA GLY A 77 20.12 -11.59 -13.86
C GLY A 77 19.41 -11.74 -12.51
N SER A 78 18.94 -10.66 -11.88
CA SER A 78 18.20 -10.72 -10.63
C SER A 78 16.80 -11.29 -10.84
N THR A 79 16.37 -12.18 -9.96
CA THR A 79 15.01 -12.71 -9.95
C THR A 79 14.14 -11.86 -9.05
N ARG A 80 12.94 -11.51 -9.51
CA ARG A 80 12.02 -10.58 -8.85
C ARG A 80 10.60 -11.10 -8.99
N TYR A 81 9.78 -10.85 -7.98
CA TYR A 81 8.35 -11.13 -8.03
C TYR A 81 7.53 -9.84 -8.18
N ALA A 82 6.44 -9.90 -8.94
CA ALA A 82 5.37 -8.92 -8.87
C ALA A 82 4.00 -9.60 -8.83
N GLY A 83 3.09 -9.05 -8.05
CA GLY A 83 1.76 -9.62 -7.93
C GLY A 83 0.84 -8.81 -7.05
N VAL A 84 -0.40 -9.30 -6.99
CA VAL A 84 -1.47 -8.75 -6.17
C VAL A 84 -2.31 -9.90 -5.61
N MET A 85 -2.72 -9.76 -4.37
CA MET A 85 -3.68 -10.64 -3.70
C MET A 85 -4.71 -9.78 -2.98
N ALA A 86 -5.97 -10.18 -3.02
CA ALA A 86 -7.09 -9.43 -2.46
C ALA A 86 -8.00 -10.32 -1.63
N ASP A 87 -8.70 -9.69 -0.68
CA ASP A 87 -9.72 -10.30 0.14
C ASP A 87 -10.86 -9.31 0.37
N ALA A 88 -11.94 -9.47 -0.39
CA ALA A 88 -13.11 -8.62 -0.29
C ALA A 88 -13.84 -8.79 1.06
N SER A 89 -13.78 -9.96 1.70
CA SER A 89 -14.43 -10.21 3.00
C SER A 89 -13.81 -9.39 4.13
N ASN A 90 -12.52 -9.02 3.98
CA ASN A 90 -11.76 -8.20 4.91
C ASN A 90 -11.46 -6.79 4.36
N GLY A 91 -11.93 -6.47 3.14
CA GLY A 91 -11.73 -5.18 2.48
C GLY A 91 -10.27 -4.80 2.28
N VAL A 92 -9.42 -5.74 1.86
CA VAL A 92 -7.97 -5.55 1.79
C VAL A 92 -7.37 -6.07 0.49
N SER A 93 -6.35 -5.38 -0.01
CA SER A 93 -5.49 -5.82 -1.10
C SER A 93 -4.03 -5.63 -0.68
N SER A 94 -3.19 -6.63 -0.99
CA SER A 94 -1.73 -6.58 -0.86
C SER A 94 -1.12 -6.71 -2.25
N GLN A 95 -0.15 -5.87 -2.58
CA GLN A 95 0.46 -5.86 -3.91
C GLN A 95 1.88 -5.32 -3.86
N GLY A 96 2.69 -5.72 -4.85
CA GLY A 96 4.06 -5.25 -4.96
C GLY A 96 4.70 -5.67 -6.26
N ASN A 97 5.84 -5.05 -6.56
CA ASN A 97 6.71 -5.38 -7.68
C ASN A 97 8.17 -5.25 -7.23
N THR A 98 9.08 -5.91 -7.94
CA THR A 98 10.49 -5.98 -7.54
C THR A 98 10.67 -6.61 -6.16
N LEU A 99 9.80 -7.57 -5.82
CA LEU A 99 9.78 -8.21 -4.50
C LEU A 99 10.71 -9.43 -4.45
N GLU A 100 11.19 -9.74 -3.26
CA GLU A 100 12.01 -10.94 -2.98
C GLU A 100 11.28 -12.23 -3.39
N SER A 101 9.99 -12.31 -3.08
CA SER A 101 9.19 -13.49 -3.37
C SER A 101 7.69 -13.17 -3.36
N SER A 102 6.86 -14.15 -3.68
CA SER A 102 5.40 -14.06 -3.49
C SER A 102 4.98 -13.90 -2.03
N GLU A 103 5.82 -14.31 -1.08
CA GLU A 103 5.53 -14.21 0.36
C GLU A 103 5.41 -12.75 0.81
N VAL A 104 6.11 -11.84 0.13
CA VAL A 104 6.02 -10.39 0.38
C VAL A 104 4.61 -9.85 0.08
N VAL A 105 3.80 -10.57 -0.70
CA VAL A 105 2.38 -10.24 -0.93
C VAL A 105 1.45 -11.03 -0.01
N SER A 106 1.69 -12.33 0.18
CA SER A 106 0.77 -13.19 0.95
C SER A 106 0.89 -12.98 2.47
N ALA A 107 2.10 -12.81 3.01
CA ALA A 107 2.30 -12.66 4.45
C ALA A 107 1.63 -11.40 5.03
N PRO A 108 1.68 -10.21 4.38
CA PRO A 108 0.89 -9.06 4.81
C PRO A 108 -0.61 -9.33 4.89
N LEU A 109 -1.16 -10.09 3.93
CA LEU A 109 -2.57 -10.38 3.87
C LEU A 109 -2.99 -11.30 5.03
N ASP A 110 -2.19 -12.32 5.32
CA ASP A 110 -2.44 -13.21 6.45
C ASP A 110 -2.29 -12.50 7.81
N ALA A 111 -1.28 -11.63 7.95
CA ALA A 111 -1.09 -10.81 9.15
C ALA A 111 -2.21 -9.79 9.38
N TYR A 112 -2.79 -9.23 8.30
CA TYR A 112 -3.93 -8.33 8.36
C TYR A 112 -5.21 -9.05 8.82
N ARG A 113 -5.43 -10.28 8.33
CA ARG A 113 -6.58 -11.13 8.65
C ARG A 113 -6.55 -11.68 10.07
N TRP A 114 -5.37 -11.76 10.67
CA TRP A 114 -5.22 -12.28 12.01
C TRP A 114 -5.97 -11.39 13.02
N ASP A 115 -7.00 -11.98 13.63
CA ASP A 115 -7.73 -11.38 14.73
C ASP A 115 -6.92 -11.56 16.02
N ASP A 116 -6.41 -10.45 16.55
CA ASP A 116 -5.61 -10.45 17.76
C ASP A 116 -6.49 -10.78 18.98
N PRO A 117 -6.26 -11.90 19.70
CA PRO A 117 -7.01 -12.25 20.88
C PRO A 117 -6.80 -11.27 22.04
N ALA A 118 -5.75 -10.45 22.03
CA ALA A 118 -5.49 -9.42 23.03
C ALA A 118 -6.25 -8.10 22.78
N GLY A 119 -6.93 -7.96 21.64
CA GLY A 119 -7.80 -6.82 21.35
C GLY A 119 -7.15 -5.64 20.61
N PHE A 120 -5.88 -5.72 20.19
CA PHE A 120 -5.26 -4.70 19.32
C PHE A 120 -5.69 -4.90 17.87
N ASN A 121 -6.94 -4.54 17.57
CA ASN A 121 -7.58 -4.84 16.29
C ASN A 121 -8.09 -3.59 15.56
N TRP A 122 -7.59 -2.40 15.87
CA TRP A 122 -7.90 -1.22 15.05
C TRP A 122 -7.42 -1.46 13.62
N LEU A 123 -8.07 -0.83 12.64
CA LEU A 123 -7.63 -0.90 11.25
C LEU A 123 -6.13 -0.54 11.12
N SER A 124 -5.68 0.47 11.86
CA SER A 124 -4.28 0.87 11.89
C SER A 124 -3.34 -0.21 12.46
N ASP A 125 -3.79 -0.97 13.48
CA ASP A 125 -3.01 -2.08 14.07
C ASP A 125 -2.84 -3.21 13.04
N ARG A 126 -3.92 -3.56 12.33
CA ARG A 126 -3.90 -4.58 11.26
C ARG A 126 -2.99 -4.16 10.10
N LEU A 127 -3.02 -2.90 9.69
CA LEU A 127 -2.17 -2.36 8.63
C LEU A 127 -0.68 -2.33 9.05
N MET A 128 -0.39 -1.94 10.30
CA MET A 128 0.97 -1.95 10.83
C MET A 128 1.56 -3.37 10.82
N ARG A 129 0.80 -4.36 11.31
CA ARG A 129 1.21 -5.79 11.26
C ARG A 129 1.44 -6.27 9.83
N ALA A 130 0.61 -5.85 8.88
CA ALA A 130 0.76 -6.22 7.48
C ALA A 130 2.06 -5.67 6.87
N LEU A 131 2.41 -4.40 7.16
CA LEU A 131 3.67 -3.80 6.74
C LEU A 131 4.89 -4.53 7.33
N GLU A 132 4.82 -4.90 8.60
CA GLU A 132 5.84 -5.68 9.30
C GLU A 132 6.03 -7.07 8.67
N ALA A 133 4.95 -7.78 8.39
CA ALA A 133 5.00 -9.09 7.75
C ALA A 133 5.62 -9.04 6.34
N GLY A 134 5.33 -8.00 5.55
CA GLY A 134 5.94 -7.81 4.23
C GLY A 134 7.45 -7.57 4.30
N SER A 135 7.90 -6.79 5.28
CA SER A 135 9.33 -6.56 5.57
C SER A 135 10.03 -7.85 6.05
N VAL A 136 9.39 -8.63 6.93
CA VAL A 136 9.91 -9.92 7.38
C VAL A 136 10.07 -10.91 6.21
N ALA A 137 9.14 -10.90 5.26
CA ALA A 137 9.19 -11.73 4.04
C ALA A 137 10.23 -11.27 3.00
N GLY A 138 10.84 -10.10 3.17
CA GLY A 138 11.97 -9.63 2.34
C GLY A 138 11.76 -8.27 1.69
N GLY A 139 10.53 -7.87 1.36
CA GLY A 139 10.25 -6.58 0.72
C GLY A 139 10.83 -6.42 -0.68
N ASP A 140 11.26 -5.20 -1.02
CA ASP A 140 11.86 -4.84 -2.32
C ASP A 140 13.34 -5.28 -2.38
N VAL A 141 13.68 -6.11 -3.37
CA VAL A 141 15.04 -6.69 -3.50
C VAL A 141 16.11 -5.65 -3.78
N ARG A 142 15.75 -4.48 -4.34
CA ARG A 142 16.73 -3.44 -4.69
C ARG A 142 17.27 -2.74 -3.46
N CYS A 143 16.53 -2.78 -2.35
CA CYS A 143 16.89 -2.07 -1.14
C CYS A 143 17.74 -2.95 -0.19
N ASN A 144 17.70 -4.28 -0.34
CA ASN A 144 18.46 -5.19 0.52
C ASN A 144 19.80 -5.61 -0.10
N ASP A 145 20.80 -5.84 0.75
CA ASP A 145 21.98 -6.65 0.43
C ASP A 145 22.40 -7.52 1.63
N ASP A 146 23.52 -8.24 1.51
CA ASP A 146 24.03 -9.14 2.55
C ASP A 146 24.40 -8.44 3.87
N SER A 147 24.59 -7.12 3.85
CA SER A 147 25.02 -6.31 4.99
C SER A 147 23.91 -5.41 5.55
N ILE A 148 22.89 -5.10 4.74
CA ILE A 148 21.82 -4.13 5.05
C ILE A 148 20.46 -4.72 4.71
N ARG A 149 19.60 -4.82 5.73
CA ARG A 149 18.21 -5.27 5.59
C ARG A 149 17.25 -4.09 5.46
N GLN A 150 17.35 -3.35 4.36
CA GLN A 150 16.39 -2.32 3.99
C GLN A 150 15.38 -2.92 3.00
N THR A 151 14.16 -3.16 3.45
CA THR A 151 13.14 -3.86 2.65
C THR A 151 12.23 -2.91 1.88
N ALA A 152 12.43 -1.60 2.04
CA ALA A 152 11.78 -0.52 1.33
C ALA A 152 12.60 0.78 1.49
N SER A 153 12.53 1.70 0.53
CA SER A 153 13.11 3.05 0.67
C SER A 153 12.17 4.04 1.37
N MET A 154 10.90 3.67 1.53
CA MET A 154 9.86 4.45 2.18
C MET A 154 8.85 3.50 2.84
N ALA A 155 8.37 3.87 4.01
CA ALA A 155 7.23 3.24 4.68
C ALA A 155 6.17 4.30 4.98
N VAL A 156 4.90 3.96 4.78
CA VAL A 156 3.77 4.87 4.98
C VAL A 156 2.58 4.12 5.57
N ILE A 157 1.87 4.76 6.49
CA ILE A 157 0.55 4.34 6.96
C ILE A 157 -0.40 5.53 6.94
N LEU A 158 -1.52 5.37 6.23
CA LEU A 158 -2.58 6.35 6.10
C LEU A 158 -3.90 5.70 6.54
N VAL A 159 -4.61 6.32 7.49
CA VAL A 159 -5.95 5.88 7.90
C VAL A 159 -6.85 7.09 8.02
N ALA A 160 -7.96 7.06 7.28
CA ALA A 160 -9.02 8.07 7.35
C ALA A 160 -10.24 7.50 8.08
N ARG A 161 -10.95 8.35 8.83
CA ARG A 161 -12.26 8.06 9.40
C ARG A 161 -13.35 8.46 8.40
N GLY A 162 -14.56 7.93 8.59
CA GLY A 162 -15.68 8.19 7.66
C GLY A 162 -16.12 9.65 7.54
N GLN A 163 -15.66 10.54 8.43
CA GLN A 163 -15.94 11.99 8.38
C GLN A 163 -14.72 12.82 7.93
N ASP A 164 -13.57 12.19 7.69
CA ASP A 164 -12.39 12.90 7.20
C ASP A 164 -12.63 13.30 5.73
N ALA A 165 -12.08 14.44 5.33
CA ALA A 165 -12.11 14.85 3.92
C ALA A 165 -11.34 13.85 3.04
N PRO A 166 -11.74 13.67 1.77
CA PRO A 166 -10.96 12.86 0.84
C PRO A 166 -9.52 13.35 0.76
N TYR A 167 -8.58 12.42 0.91
CA TYR A 167 -7.15 12.70 0.99
C TYR A 167 -6.37 11.91 -0.07
N ALA A 168 -5.37 12.53 -0.67
CA ALA A 168 -4.44 11.84 -1.54
C ALA A 168 -3.08 12.55 -1.59
N THR A 169 -2.00 11.80 -1.44
CA THR A 169 -0.62 12.33 -1.42
C THR A 169 -0.21 12.92 -2.78
N GLU A 170 0.35 14.12 -2.80
CA GLU A 170 0.73 14.80 -4.05
C GLU A 170 2.09 14.35 -4.60
N SER A 171 2.98 13.86 -3.74
CA SER A 171 4.30 13.38 -4.14
C SER A 171 4.78 12.21 -3.29
N ILE A 172 5.71 11.42 -3.83
CA ILE A 172 6.37 10.33 -3.10
C ILE A 172 7.17 10.92 -1.95
N GLY A 173 7.03 10.35 -0.75
CA GLY A 173 7.72 10.82 0.45
C GLY A 173 7.08 12.03 1.13
N MET A 174 5.97 12.57 0.59
CA MET A 174 5.22 13.64 1.26
C MET A 174 4.53 13.15 2.53
N THR A 175 4.30 14.07 3.46
CA THR A 175 3.43 13.86 4.61
C THR A 175 2.72 15.14 5.00
N ASP A 176 1.42 15.05 5.24
CA ASP A 176 0.63 16.13 5.82
C ASP A 176 0.48 15.97 7.35
N ALA A 177 1.21 15.03 7.96
CA ALA A 177 1.16 14.76 9.39
C ALA A 177 1.30 16.06 10.22
N GLY A 178 0.38 16.26 11.16
CA GLY A 178 0.35 17.46 12.00
C GLY A 178 -0.24 18.71 11.33
N THR A 179 -0.68 18.62 10.07
CA THR A 179 -1.43 19.70 9.39
C THR A 179 -2.94 19.43 9.43
N PRO A 180 -3.78 20.46 9.20
CA PRO A 180 -5.23 20.28 9.07
C PRO A 180 -5.68 19.40 7.90
N ASN A 181 -4.80 19.14 6.93
CA ASN A 181 -5.12 18.34 5.74
C ASN A 181 -4.87 16.84 5.95
N ALA A 182 -4.18 16.44 7.02
CA ALA A 182 -3.90 15.02 7.26
C ALA A 182 -5.19 14.23 7.56
N PRO A 183 -5.30 12.99 7.06
CA PRO A 183 -6.28 12.04 7.56
C PRO A 183 -5.97 11.70 9.03
N TRP A 184 -6.89 11.02 9.70
CA TRP A 184 -6.79 10.70 11.13
C TRP A 184 -5.46 10.09 11.58
N LEU A 185 -4.84 9.24 10.75
CA LEU A 185 -3.46 8.80 10.89
C LEU A 185 -2.73 9.05 9.57
N ALA A 186 -1.63 9.79 9.62
CA ALA A 186 -0.68 9.91 8.52
C ALA A 186 0.75 9.86 9.06
N ILE A 187 1.45 8.77 8.80
CA ILE A 187 2.88 8.64 9.09
C ILE A 187 3.57 8.20 7.80
N SER A 188 4.68 8.85 7.48
CA SER A 188 5.46 8.65 6.26
C SER A 188 6.92 8.83 6.61
N VAL A 189 7.74 7.83 6.32
CA VAL A 189 9.16 7.83 6.60
C VAL A 189 9.88 7.41 5.33
N ALA A 190 10.80 8.24 4.86
CA ALA A 190 11.68 7.95 3.75
C ALA A 190 13.13 7.97 4.21
N THR A 191 13.93 7.07 3.65
CA THR A 191 15.37 6.95 3.95
C THR A 191 16.14 6.80 2.66
N GLU A 192 17.42 7.19 2.66
CA GLU A 192 18.30 6.90 1.54
C GLU A 192 18.44 5.39 1.30
N ARG A 193 18.74 4.98 0.06
CA ARG A 193 18.98 3.57 -0.25
C ARG A 193 20.20 3.08 0.53
N MET A 194 20.16 1.84 1.01
CA MET A 194 21.21 1.23 1.85
C MET A 194 21.33 1.90 3.24
N ALA A 195 20.27 2.55 3.72
CA ALA A 195 20.17 3.05 5.09
C ALA A 195 19.43 2.07 6.01
N GLU A 196 19.20 2.47 7.25
CA GLU A 196 18.29 1.74 8.15
C GLU A 196 16.88 1.61 7.53
N ASN A 197 16.20 0.50 7.83
CA ASN A 197 14.88 0.24 7.30
C ASN A 197 13.87 1.30 7.80
N PRO A 198 13.19 2.06 6.91
CA PRO A 198 12.28 3.14 7.31
C PRO A 198 11.09 2.62 8.15
N LEU A 199 10.80 1.33 8.07
CA LEU A 199 9.75 0.70 8.87
C LEU A 199 10.03 0.78 10.37
N LEU A 200 11.29 0.78 10.81
CA LEU A 200 11.64 0.86 12.22
C LEU A 200 11.23 2.21 12.82
N GLU A 201 11.54 3.30 12.11
CA GLU A 201 11.14 4.64 12.53
C GLU A 201 9.63 4.85 12.37
N LEU A 202 9.01 4.32 11.31
CA LEU A 202 7.54 4.35 11.18
C LEU A 202 6.86 3.64 12.36
N ARG A 203 7.39 2.49 12.80
CA ARG A 203 6.86 1.77 13.95
C ARG A 203 7.01 2.57 15.24
N ARG A 204 8.15 3.23 15.45
CA ARG A 204 8.37 4.11 16.61
C ARG A 204 7.35 5.25 16.65
N GLN A 205 7.13 5.92 15.52
CA GLN A 205 6.13 6.98 15.41
C GLN A 205 4.70 6.45 15.58
N TYR A 206 4.41 5.24 15.07
CA TYR A 206 3.13 4.58 15.27
C TYR A 206 2.84 4.31 16.75
N ASP A 207 3.81 3.77 17.50
CA ASP A 207 3.65 3.50 18.93
C ASP A 207 3.51 4.78 19.77
N GLU A 208 4.10 5.88 19.34
CA GLU A 208 3.89 7.21 19.93
C GLU A 208 2.47 7.72 19.67
N TRP A 209 2.04 7.73 18.41
CA TRP A 209 0.68 8.11 18.03
C TRP A 209 -0.38 7.22 18.68
N ARG A 210 -0.16 5.90 18.75
CA ARG A 210 -1.15 4.97 19.30
C ARG A 210 -1.42 5.22 20.78
N ARG A 211 -0.38 5.62 21.54
CA ARG A 211 -0.50 6.00 22.95
C ARG A 211 -1.32 7.28 23.13
N THR A 212 -1.14 8.28 22.26
CA THR A 212 -1.91 9.54 22.35
C THR A 212 -3.34 9.36 21.86
N ALA A 213 -3.55 8.66 20.73
CA ALA A 213 -4.87 8.40 20.17
C ALA A 213 -5.77 7.55 21.10
N SER A 214 -5.19 6.74 21.98
CA SER A 214 -5.95 5.99 23.00
C SER A 214 -6.45 6.86 24.16
N ILE A 215 -5.92 8.06 24.32
CA ILE A 215 -6.32 9.00 25.39
C ILE A 215 -7.47 9.89 24.91
N ASP A 216 -7.54 10.16 23.61
CA ASP A 216 -8.50 11.08 22.98
C ASP A 216 -9.75 10.40 22.36
N GLY A 217 -9.87 9.06 22.49
CA GLY A 217 -10.98 8.26 21.96
C GLY A 217 -11.81 7.61 23.07
#